data_AF-A0A3D5YFP7-F1
#
_entry.id   AF-A0A3D5YFP7-F1
#
_cell.length_a   1.000
_cell.length_b   1.000
_cell.length_c   1.000
_cell.angle_alpha   90.00
_cell.angle_beta   90.00
_cell.angle_gamma   90.00
#
_symmetry.space_group_name_H-M   'P 1'
#
loop_
_entity.id
_entity.type
_entity.pdbx_description
1 polymer ?
#
loop_
_entity_poly.entity_id
_entity_poly.type
_entity_poly.pdbx_seq_one_letter_code
_entity_poly.pdbx_strand_id
1 'polypeptide(L)' 'MSQYLDGYGAESLHGRSVPFATGIKLANPDLTVIAYGGDGDGYGI' A
#
# COMPACT_ATOMS: atom_id res chain seq x y z
N MET A 1 7.23 -6.67 -1.66
CA MET A 1 6.81 -6.51 -3.07
C MET A 1 7.37 -5.23 -3.66
N SER A 2 7.43 -4.12 -2.91
CA SER A 2 8.06 -2.86 -3.34
C SER A 2 9.49 -3.02 -3.87
N GLN A 3 10.29 -3.94 -3.32
CA GLN A 3 11.67 -4.20 -3.74
C GLN A 3 11.82 -5.15 -4.93
N TYR A 4 10.72 -5.75 -5.41
CA TYR A 4 10.75 -6.86 -6.38
C TYR A 4 9.90 -6.60 -7.62
N LEU A 5 9.12 -5.52 -7.64
CA LEU A 5 8.34 -5.09 -8.79
C LEU A 5 8.89 -3.75 -9.30
N ASP A 6 8.93 -3.61 -10.62
CA ASP A 6 9.27 -2.34 -11.26
C ASP A 6 8.09 -1.36 -11.16
N GLY A 7 8.34 -0.15 -10.68
CA GLY A 7 7.35 0.88 -10.41
C GLY A 7 7.64 1.71 -9.16
N TYR A 8 6.71 2.60 -8.81
CA TYR A 8 6.78 3.36 -7.57
C TYR A 8 6.42 2.46 -6.37
N GLY A 9 7.37 2.25 -5.47
CA GLY A 9 7.20 1.45 -4.25
C GLY A 9 7.26 2.30 -2.97
N ALA A 10 6.48 1.93 -1.97
CA ALA A 10 6.52 2.50 -0.63
C ALA A 10 6.42 1.41 0.43
N GLU A 11 7.26 1.50 1.47
CA GLU A 11 7.16 0.71 2.71
C GLU A 11 6.40 1.58 3.72
N SER A 12 5.12 1.26 3.94
CA SER A 12 4.28 1.99 4.89
C SER A 12 4.56 1.57 6.35
N LEU A 13 3.75 2.06 7.28
CA LEU A 13 3.75 1.55 8.65
C LEU A 13 2.96 0.24 8.75
N HIS A 14 3.32 -0.58 9.73
CA HIS A 14 2.63 -1.82 10.04
C HIS A 14 1.13 -1.57 10.28
N GLY A 15 0.30 -2.28 9.53
CA GLY A 15 -1.16 -2.20 9.50
C GLY A 15 -1.72 -0.93 8.87
N ARG A 16 -0.91 -0.14 8.18
CA ARG A 16 -1.32 1.15 7.58
C ARG A 16 -1.17 1.18 6.07
N SER A 17 -0.99 0.02 5.44
CA SER A 17 -0.92 -0.15 3.98
C SER A 17 -2.18 0.37 3.28
N VAL A 18 -3.38 0.01 3.76
CA VAL A 18 -4.67 0.44 3.19
C VAL A 18 -4.91 1.95 3.34
N PRO A 19 -4.86 2.59 4.53
CA PRO A 19 -5.08 4.03 4.63
C PRO A 19 -4.04 4.85 3.85
N PHE A 20 -2.78 4.38 3.79
CA PHE A 20 -1.75 5.01 2.95
C PHE A 20 -2.11 4.93 1.46
N ALA A 21 -2.49 3.75 0.97
CA ALA A 21 -2.93 3.55 -0.42
C ALA A 21 -4.19 4.36 -0.77
N THR A 22 -5.14 4.49 0.16
CA THR A 22 -6.34 5.34 0.01
C THR A 22 -5.95 6.80 -0.25
N GLY A 23 -5.00 7.34 0.52
CA GLY A 23 -4.50 8.70 0.31
C GLY A 23 -3.90 8.90 -1.09
N ILE A 24 -3.10 7.94 -1.56
CA ILE A 24 -2.52 7.97 -2.91
C ILE A 24 -3.63 7.99 -3.97
N LYS A 25 -4.61 7.10 -3.85
CA LYS A 25 -5.70 6.99 -4.83
C LYS A 25 -6.58 8.24 -4.86
N LEU A 26 -6.81 8.87 -3.71
CA LEU A 26 -7.54 10.15 -3.63
C LEU A 26 -6.76 11.30 -4.27
N ALA A 27 -5.44 11.33 -4.09
CA ALA A 27 -4.59 12.37 -4.65
C ALA A 27 -4.43 12.25 -6.18
N ASN A 28 -4.37 11.03 -6.72
CA ASN A 28 -4.37 10.78 -8.15
C ASN A 28 -5.25 9.57 -8.52
N PRO A 29 -6.51 9.81 -8.90
CA PRO A 29 -7.47 8.76 -9.23
C PRO A 29 -7.12 7.94 -10.47
N ASP A 30 -6.21 8.40 -11.34
CA ASP A 30 -5.83 7.68 -12.56
C ASP A 30 -4.75 6.63 -12.30
N LEU A 31 -4.06 6.69 -11.16
CA LEU A 31 -3.05 5.69 -10.79
C LEU A 31 -3.69 4.34 -10.44
N THR A 32 -3.06 3.26 -10.89
CA THR A 32 -3.29 1.93 -10.33
C THR A 32 -2.48 1.81 -9.04
N VAL A 33 -3.17 1.63 -7.91
CA VAL A 33 -2.56 1.55 -6.58
C VAL A 33 -2.80 0.16 -6.01
N ILE A 34 -1.73 -0.51 -5.60
CA ILE A 34 -1.79 -1.85 -5.00
C ILE A 34 -1.30 -1.76 -3.56
N ALA A 35 -2.17 -2.08 -2.61
CA ALA A 35 -1.78 -2.32 -1.22
C ALA A 35 -1.50 -3.81 -1.04
N TYR A 36 -0.34 -4.16 -0.48
CA TYR A 36 0.03 -5.54 -0.16
C TYR A 36 0.49 -5.62 1.30
N GLY A 37 0.18 -6.74 1.95
CA GLY A 37 0.52 -7.00 3.35
C GLY A 37 0.12 -8.42 3.73
N GLY A 38 0.66 -8.92 4.85
CA GLY A 38 0.24 -10.21 5.41
C GLY A 38 -1.10 -10.11 6.15
N ASP A 39 -1.64 -11.25 6.55
CA ASP A 39 -2.82 -11.35 7.40
C ASP A 39 -2.62 -10.65 8.75
N GLY A 40 -1.44 -10.77 9.36
CA GLY A 40 -1.11 -10.03 10.59
C GLY A 40 -1.08 -8.50 10.42
N ASP A 41 -0.74 -8.01 9.22
CA ASP A 41 -0.76 -6.57 8.90
C ASP A 41 -2.20 -6.07 8.73
N GLY A 42 -3.04 -6.80 8.00
CA GLY A 42 -4.40 -6.36 7.66
C GLY A 42 -5.48 -6.67 8.71
N TYR A 43 -5.34 -7.76 9.45
CA TYR A 43 -6.35 -8.24 10.41
C TYR A 43 -5.84 -8.34 11.85
N GLY A 44 -4.54 -8.18 12.09
CA GLY A 44 -3.94 -8.30 13.42
C GLY A 44 -3.88 -7.00 14.21
N ILE A 45 -3.27 -5.96 13.63
CA ILE A 45 -2.84 -4.72 14.33
C ILE A 45 -3.67 -3.46 14.05
#